data_AF-A0A444HR13-F1
#
_entry.id   AF-A0A444HR13-F1
#
_cell.length_a   1.000
_cell.length_b   1.000
_cell.length_c   1.000
_cell.angle_alpha   90.00
_cell.angle_beta   90.00
_cell.angle_gamma   90.00
#
_symmetry.space_group_name_H-M   'P 1'
#
loop_
_entity.id
_entity.type
_entity.pdbx_description
1 polymer ?
#
loop_
_entity_poly.entity_id
_entity_poly.type
_entity_poly.pdbx_seq_one_letter_code
_entity_poly.pdbx_strand_id
1 'polypeptide(L)'
;MQLSRLELYKRVSGQPLSKLAAELGTTGTALAAVCKKHHVPYPGSGYWTRKSLGLPVELPALPEAPDEVIEITPAISKPRRPRTPKDQPSKDKAPKKARRMEHHPLLFGVEGHLRKSRSVKDGEFLRPYKRLLPDLISSEGALPRTLRIANALYLALDERGYRVHIAPQSDDIGRIHVSEQEVALKDRKYGRYYSSGIWGPDRPTIFYIDNVPIGLAVTEMTERVTMRYVNG
;
A
#
# COMPACT_ATOMS: atom_id res chain seq x y z
N MET A 1 31.98 3.95 20.63
CA MET A 1 31.65 4.41 22.00
C MET A 1 31.24 3.20 22.82
N GLN A 2 31.66 3.11 24.09
CA GLN A 2 31.30 1.99 24.97
C GLN A 2 30.29 2.49 26.02
N LEU A 3 29.21 1.74 26.25
CA LEU A 3 28.18 2.02 27.25
C LEU A 3 27.84 0.72 27.98
N SER A 4 27.56 0.78 29.28
CA SER A 4 27.04 -0.40 29.98
C SER A 4 25.60 -0.72 29.55
N ARG A 5 25.18 -1.98 29.70
CA ARG A 5 23.81 -2.42 29.40
C ARG A 5 22.77 -1.61 30.18
N LEU A 6 23.05 -1.32 31.46
CA LEU A 6 22.20 -0.46 32.30
C LEU A 6 22.13 0.98 31.78
N GLU A 7 23.26 1.53 31.35
CA GLU A 7 23.31 2.89 30.84
C GLU A 7 22.57 3.03 29.49
N LEU A 8 22.70 2.04 28.62
CA LEU A 8 21.94 1.96 27.38
C LEU A 8 20.43 1.90 27.65
N TYR A 9 19.99 1.09 28.62
CA TYR A 9 18.59 1.01 29.00
C TYR A 9 18.03 2.36 29.49
N LYS A 10 18.74 3.04 30.40
CA LYS A 10 18.34 4.37 30.88
C LYS A 10 18.17 5.36 29.74
N ARG A 11 19.13 5.41 28.81
CA ARG A 11 19.07 6.33 27.66
C ARG A 11 17.91 6.01 26.72
N VAL A 12 17.69 4.74 26.41
CA VAL A 12 16.62 4.30 25.49
C VAL A 12 15.22 4.42 26.13
N SER A 13 15.11 4.37 27.46
CA SER A 13 13.87 4.68 28.20
C SER A 13 13.56 6.18 28.28
N GLY A 14 14.59 7.03 28.17
CA GLY A 14 14.48 8.48 28.29
C GLY A 14 14.11 9.18 26.98
N GLN A 15 14.62 8.69 25.85
CA GLN A 15 14.42 9.30 24.54
C GLN A 15 14.20 8.30 23.39
N PRO A 16 13.52 8.72 22.29
CA PRO A 16 13.35 7.88 21.11
C PRO A 16 14.67 7.43 20.50
N LEU A 17 14.73 6.17 20.06
CA LEU A 17 15.90 5.57 19.40
C LEU A 17 16.45 6.39 18.23
N SER A 18 15.60 7.10 17.50
CA SER A 18 16.03 7.96 16.39
C SER A 18 16.90 9.14 16.84
N LYS A 19 16.57 9.77 17.97
CA LYS A 19 17.34 10.87 18.56
C LYS A 19 18.63 10.36 19.18
N LEU A 20 18.53 9.31 20.00
CA LEU A 20 19.68 8.68 20.63
C LEU A 20 20.68 8.13 19.60
N ALA A 21 20.20 7.56 18.49
CA ALA A 21 21.07 7.08 17.43
C ALA A 21 21.87 8.21 16.76
N ALA A 22 21.26 9.37 16.55
CA ALA A 22 21.95 10.53 16.00
C ALA A 22 23.06 11.03 16.94
N GLU A 23 22.81 11.07 18.25
CA GLU A 23 23.81 11.43 19.26
C GLU A 23 24.98 10.43 19.32
N LEU A 24 24.69 9.14 19.15
CA LEU A 24 25.68 8.06 19.20
C LEU A 24 26.38 7.81 17.85
N GLY A 25 26.13 8.63 16.83
CA GLY A 25 26.75 8.49 15.50
C GLY A 25 26.35 7.20 14.78
N THR A 26 25.14 6.71 15.02
CA THR A 26 24.60 5.47 14.43
C THR A 26 23.20 5.70 13.85
N THR A 27 22.56 4.64 13.36
CA THR A 27 21.18 4.69 12.85
C THR A 27 20.22 4.05 13.83
N GLY A 28 18.95 4.49 13.85
CA GLY A 28 17.94 3.92 14.74
C GLY A 28 17.75 2.40 14.56
N THR A 29 17.93 1.88 13.34
CA THR A 29 17.88 0.44 13.04
C THR A 29 19.10 -0.30 13.57
N ALA A 30 20.31 0.26 13.45
CA ALA A 30 21.52 -0.31 14.03
C ALA A 30 21.45 -0.31 15.57
N LEU A 31 20.97 0.78 16.17
CA LEU A 31 20.79 0.85 17.62
C LEU A 31 19.72 -0.14 18.11
N ALA A 32 18.62 -0.31 17.39
CA ALA A 32 17.61 -1.33 17.68
C ALA A 32 18.17 -2.77 17.61
N ALA A 33 19.06 -3.04 16.65
CA ALA A 33 19.75 -4.33 16.54
C ALA A 33 20.67 -4.58 17.73
N VAL A 34 21.37 -3.55 18.21
CA VAL A 34 22.20 -3.60 19.43
C VAL A 34 21.33 -3.88 20.66
N CYS A 35 20.23 -3.14 20.85
CA CYS A 35 19.31 -3.39 21.97
C CYS A 35 18.74 -4.82 21.95
N LYS A 36 18.40 -5.34 20.76
CA LYS A 36 17.93 -6.72 20.60
C LYS A 36 19.01 -7.74 20.96
N LYS A 37 20.26 -7.50 20.53
CA LYS A 37 21.39 -8.40 20.81
C LYS A 37 21.70 -8.51 22.30
N HIS A 38 21.62 -7.39 23.03
CA HIS A 38 21.95 -7.33 24.46
C HIS A 38 20.72 -7.42 25.39
N HIS A 39 19.57 -7.85 24.86
CA HIS A 39 18.33 -8.01 25.62
C HIS A 39 17.97 -6.77 26.46
N VAL A 40 18.13 -5.59 25.85
CA VAL A 40 17.74 -4.30 26.40
C VAL A 40 16.35 -3.97 25.87
N PRO A 41 15.29 -4.02 26.70
CA PRO A 41 13.96 -3.68 26.26
C PRO A 41 13.88 -2.18 25.99
N TYR A 42 13.12 -1.82 24.96
CA TYR A 42 12.95 -0.43 24.58
C TYR A 42 11.51 -0.14 24.18
N PRO A 43 11.03 1.09 24.45
CA PRO A 43 9.70 1.51 24.05
C PRO A 43 9.57 1.56 22.52
N GLY A 44 8.54 0.90 21.99
CA GLY A 44 8.15 1.03 20.58
C GLY A 44 7.67 2.43 20.22
N SER A 45 7.47 2.72 18.93
CA SER A 45 7.04 4.06 18.47
C SER A 45 5.74 4.54 19.13
N GLY A 46 4.79 3.62 19.36
CA GLY A 46 3.51 3.94 20.02
C GLY A 46 3.64 4.38 21.49
N TYR A 47 4.70 3.97 22.20
CA TYR A 47 4.97 4.43 23.56
C TYR A 47 5.22 5.95 23.58
N TRP A 48 6.03 6.44 22.65
CA TRP A 48 6.39 7.86 22.57
C TRP A 48 5.20 8.73 22.17
N THR A 49 4.34 8.24 21.28
CA THR A 49 3.09 8.91 20.92
C THR A 49 2.13 9.01 22.11
N ARG A 50 1.95 7.93 22.88
CA ARG A 50 1.11 7.96 24.09
C ARG A 50 1.67 8.89 25.17
N LYS A 51 3.00 8.88 25.36
CA LYS A 51 3.70 9.77 26.29
C LYS A 51 3.55 11.25 25.90
N SER A 52 3.61 11.59 24.61
CA SER A 52 3.35 12.97 24.16
C SER A 52 1.91 13.43 24.32
N LEU A 53 0.96 12.49 24.41
CA LEU A 53 -0.47 12.74 24.60
C LEU A 53 -0.89 12.72 26.08
N GLY A 54 0.05 12.59 27.02
CA GLY A 54 -0.24 12.57 28.46
C GLY A 54 -0.97 11.31 28.95
N LEU A 55 -1.01 10.25 28.14
CA LEU A 55 -1.66 8.99 28.50
C LEU A 55 -0.76 8.15 29.43
N PRO A 56 -1.34 7.32 30.33
CA PRO A 56 -0.56 6.41 31.16
C PRO A 56 0.18 5.40 30.29
N VAL A 57 1.48 5.23 30.53
CA VAL A 57 2.32 4.30 29.78
C VAL A 57 3.23 3.52 30.73
N GLU A 58 3.28 2.21 30.54
CA GLU A 58 4.18 1.32 31.28
C GLU A 58 5.48 1.10 30.49
N LEU A 59 6.61 1.18 31.18
CA LEU A 59 7.92 0.81 30.63
C LEU A 59 8.20 -0.66 30.92
N PRO A 60 8.66 -1.44 29.94
CA PRO A 60 9.09 -2.81 30.18
C PRO A 60 10.32 -2.82 31.10
N ALA A 61 10.23 -3.53 32.23
CA ALA A 61 11.34 -3.69 33.16
C ALA A 61 12.53 -4.38 32.49
N LEU A 62 13.74 -3.98 32.87
CA LEU A 62 14.98 -4.58 32.38
C LEU A 62 15.12 -6.00 33.00
N PRO A 63 15.23 -7.07 32.18
CA PRO A 63 15.47 -8.41 32.71
C PRO A 63 16.85 -8.50 33.37
N GLU A 64 16.95 -9.24 34.48
CA GLU A 64 18.20 -9.52 35.17
C GLU A 64 19.16 -10.26 34.23
N ALA A 65 20.26 -9.61 33.90
CA ALA A 65 21.35 -10.16 33.11
C ALA A 65 22.63 -9.39 33.46
N PRO A 66 23.83 -9.98 33.28
CA PRO A 66 25.10 -9.31 33.59
C PRO A 66 25.22 -7.97 32.87
N ASP A 67 25.79 -6.97 33.57
CA ASP A 67 26.02 -5.63 33.00
C ASP A 67 27.24 -5.69 32.07
N GLU A 68 26.99 -6.07 30.82
CA GLU A 68 28.01 -6.13 29.79
C GLU A 68 28.32 -4.74 29.22
N VAL A 69 29.59 -4.50 28.89
CA VAL A 69 30.01 -3.30 28.17
C VAL A 69 29.66 -3.48 26.70
N ILE A 70 28.76 -2.63 26.20
CA ILE A 70 28.27 -2.63 24.81
C ILE A 70 29.08 -1.63 24.01
N GLU A 71 29.81 -2.13 23.01
CA GLU A 71 30.48 -1.28 22.03
C GLU A 71 29.51 -0.87 20.92
N ILE A 72 29.19 0.42 20.89
CA ILE A 72 28.43 1.05 19.82
C ILE A 72 29.44 1.62 18.82
N THR A 73 29.65 0.88 17.73
CA THR A 73 30.47 1.34 16.61
C THR A 73 29.71 2.42 15.83
N PRO A 74 30.31 3.61 15.61
CA PRO A 74 29.71 4.61 14.75
C PRO A 74 29.58 4.03 13.35
N ALA A 75 28.39 4.17 12.76
CA ALA A 75 28.20 3.78 11.38
C ALA A 75 28.92 4.83 10.53
N ILE A 76 30.09 4.50 9.98
CA ILE A 76 30.65 5.26 8.86
C ILE A 76 29.58 5.16 7.77
N SER A 77 28.83 6.24 7.61
CA SER A 77 27.91 6.41 6.50
C SER A 77 28.77 6.32 5.25
N LYS A 78 28.78 5.15 4.60
CA LYS A 78 29.16 5.13 3.19
C LYS A 78 28.18 6.10 2.55
N PRO A 79 28.63 7.23 1.98
CA PRO A 79 27.73 8.12 1.28
C PRO A 79 27.03 7.23 0.26
N ARG A 80 25.71 7.15 0.38
CA ARG A 80 24.88 6.50 -0.62
C ARG A 80 25.11 7.35 -1.85
N ARG A 81 26.02 6.90 -2.72
CA ARG A 81 26.28 7.60 -3.99
C ARG A 81 24.91 7.82 -4.62
N PRO A 82 24.55 9.05 -5.02
CA PRO A 82 23.42 9.21 -5.92
C PRO A 82 23.67 8.23 -7.05
N ARG A 83 22.70 7.36 -7.33
CA ARG A 83 22.78 6.50 -8.51
C ARG A 83 22.75 7.44 -9.70
N THR A 84 23.92 7.88 -10.15
CA THR A 84 24.11 8.38 -11.50
C THR A 84 23.52 7.32 -12.42
N PRO A 85 22.60 7.69 -13.34
CA PRO A 85 22.23 6.82 -14.44
C PRO A 85 23.54 6.37 -15.08
N LYS A 86 23.85 5.09 -14.98
CA LYS A 86 24.98 4.55 -15.74
C LYS A 86 24.52 4.55 -17.19
N ASP A 87 24.92 5.57 -17.93
CA ASP A 87 25.22 5.43 -19.35
C ASP A 87 26.41 4.48 -19.45
N GLN A 88 26.12 3.19 -19.27
CA GLN A 88 26.91 2.17 -19.92
C GLN A 88 26.20 1.93 -21.25
N PRO A 89 26.90 1.97 -22.40
CA PRO A 89 26.39 1.30 -23.58
C PRO A 89 26.28 -0.17 -23.16
N SER A 90 25.06 -0.58 -22.80
CA SER A 90 24.77 -1.98 -22.62
C SER A 90 25.14 -2.62 -23.93
N LYS A 91 26.21 -3.43 -23.93
CA LYS A 91 26.39 -4.46 -24.95
C LYS A 91 25.01 -5.02 -25.22
N ASP A 92 24.58 -4.97 -26.48
CA ASP A 92 23.31 -5.51 -26.96
C ASP A 92 23.19 -6.97 -26.53
N LYS A 93 22.78 -7.19 -25.29
CA LYS A 93 22.19 -8.42 -24.87
C LYS A 93 20.82 -8.33 -25.49
N ALA A 94 20.69 -8.98 -26.65
CA ALA A 94 19.41 -9.30 -27.25
C ALA A 94 18.40 -9.51 -26.13
N PRO A 95 17.26 -8.80 -26.13
CA PRO A 95 16.35 -8.79 -24.99
C PRO A 95 16.09 -10.24 -24.63
N LYS A 96 16.48 -10.64 -23.41
CA LYS A 96 16.04 -11.93 -22.87
C LYS A 96 14.53 -11.85 -22.98
N LYS A 97 13.94 -12.63 -23.89
CA LYS A 97 12.49 -12.64 -24.15
C LYS A 97 11.81 -12.51 -22.80
N ALA A 98 11.22 -11.35 -22.53
CA ALA A 98 10.60 -11.10 -21.23
C ALA A 98 9.64 -12.25 -21.03
N ARG A 99 9.77 -13.02 -19.93
CA ARG A 99 8.75 -14.02 -19.60
C ARG A 99 7.44 -13.26 -19.59
N ARG A 100 6.59 -13.52 -20.58
CA ARG A 100 5.29 -12.88 -20.67
C ARG A 100 4.56 -13.26 -19.40
N MET A 101 4.37 -12.29 -18.51
CA MET A 101 3.66 -12.55 -17.27
C MET A 101 2.21 -12.85 -17.66
N GLU A 102 1.72 -14.02 -17.28
CA GLU A 102 0.30 -14.36 -17.51
C GLU A 102 -0.63 -13.51 -16.63
N HIS A 103 -0.10 -13.04 -15.49
CA HIS A 103 -0.82 -12.27 -14.49
C HIS A 103 -0.04 -11.02 -14.09
N HIS A 104 -0.71 -9.87 -14.12
CA HIS A 104 -0.13 -8.60 -13.71
C HIS A 104 0.05 -8.54 -12.17
N PRO A 105 1.22 -8.14 -11.64
CA PRO A 105 1.50 -8.19 -10.20
C PRO A 105 0.52 -7.41 -9.31
N LEU A 106 -0.07 -6.34 -9.83
CA LEU A 106 -1.06 -5.53 -9.10
C LEU A 106 -2.38 -6.28 -8.82
N LEU A 107 -2.64 -7.40 -9.52
CA LEU A 107 -3.87 -8.17 -9.38
C LEU A 107 -3.74 -9.36 -8.43
N PHE A 108 -2.55 -9.64 -7.88
CA PHE A 108 -2.38 -10.75 -6.94
C PHE A 108 -3.20 -10.52 -5.65
N GLY A 109 -4.06 -11.50 -5.34
CA GLY A 109 -4.93 -11.46 -4.16
C GLY A 109 -6.07 -10.44 -4.24
N VAL A 110 -6.22 -9.71 -5.36
CA VAL A 110 -7.28 -8.70 -5.52
C VAL A 110 -8.66 -9.34 -5.48
N GLU A 111 -8.83 -10.49 -6.14
CA GLU A 111 -10.12 -11.21 -6.15
C GLU A 111 -10.63 -11.52 -4.74
N GLY A 112 -9.78 -12.10 -3.89
CA GLY A 112 -10.16 -12.44 -2.52
C GLY A 112 -10.55 -11.21 -1.69
N HIS A 113 -9.93 -10.06 -1.95
CA HIS A 113 -10.31 -8.81 -1.31
C HIS A 113 -11.61 -8.22 -1.86
N LEU A 114 -11.86 -8.35 -3.17
CA LEU A 114 -13.11 -7.91 -3.81
C LEU A 114 -14.31 -8.72 -3.31
N ARG A 115 -14.15 -10.05 -3.22
CA ARG A 115 -15.17 -10.97 -2.67
C ARG A 115 -15.39 -10.78 -1.18
N LYS A 116 -14.37 -10.34 -0.43
CA LYS A 116 -14.53 -9.90 0.96
C LYS A 116 -15.22 -8.53 1.02
N SER A 117 -16.48 -8.55 0.62
CA SER A 117 -17.38 -7.40 0.48
C SER A 117 -18.37 -7.34 1.65
N ARG A 118 -18.93 -6.14 1.87
CA ARG A 118 -20.17 -5.99 2.62
C ARG A 118 -21.30 -6.75 1.91
N SER A 119 -22.31 -7.19 2.65
CA SER A 119 -23.53 -7.76 2.08
C SER A 119 -24.19 -6.75 1.14
N VAL A 120 -24.47 -7.19 -0.08
CA VAL A 120 -25.12 -6.42 -1.14
C VAL A 120 -26.28 -7.25 -1.69
N LYS A 121 -27.30 -6.60 -2.26
CA LYS A 121 -28.42 -7.33 -2.88
C LYS A 121 -28.04 -7.84 -4.27
N ASP A 122 -28.82 -8.78 -4.77
CA ASP A 122 -28.67 -9.26 -6.15
C ASP A 122 -28.77 -8.09 -7.14
N GLY A 123 -27.83 -8.05 -8.09
CA GLY A 123 -27.70 -6.97 -9.07
C GLY A 123 -26.93 -5.74 -8.60
N GLU A 124 -26.38 -5.74 -7.37
CA GLU A 124 -25.50 -4.67 -6.91
C GLU A 124 -24.01 -4.99 -7.12
N PHE A 125 -23.20 -3.92 -7.16
CA PHE A 125 -21.75 -4.04 -7.20
C PHE A 125 -21.16 -4.43 -5.85
N LEU A 126 -20.01 -5.11 -5.90
CA LEU A 126 -19.21 -5.44 -4.73
C LEU A 126 -18.73 -4.19 -4.01
N ARG A 127 -18.69 -4.29 -2.68
CA ARG A 127 -18.29 -3.24 -1.73
C ARG A 127 -17.22 -3.78 -0.78
N PRO A 128 -16.01 -4.05 -1.28
CA PRO A 128 -14.91 -4.55 -0.47
C PRO A 128 -14.60 -3.61 0.70
N TYR A 129 -14.12 -4.19 1.81
CA TYR A 129 -13.67 -3.39 2.96
C TYR A 129 -12.36 -2.66 2.68
N LYS A 130 -11.49 -3.27 1.88
CA LYS A 130 -10.17 -2.72 1.55
C LYS A 130 -10.35 -1.59 0.54
N ARG A 131 -9.83 -0.40 0.87
CA ARG A 131 -9.91 0.80 0.02
C ARG A 131 -8.67 1.01 -0.84
N LEU A 132 -7.59 0.27 -0.57
CA LEU A 132 -6.38 0.26 -1.40
C LEU A 132 -6.38 -0.97 -2.32
N LEU A 133 -7.16 -0.88 -3.38
CA LEU A 133 -7.30 -1.88 -4.44
C LEU A 133 -7.27 -1.17 -5.81
N PRO A 134 -7.02 -1.90 -6.90
CA PRO A 134 -7.23 -1.36 -8.23
C PRO A 134 -8.69 -0.92 -8.45
N ASP A 135 -8.91 0.05 -9.32
CA ASP A 135 -10.23 0.66 -9.56
C ASP A 135 -11.09 -0.26 -10.44
N LEU A 136 -11.63 -1.30 -9.80
CA LEU A 136 -12.45 -2.35 -10.39
C LEU A 136 -13.82 -2.31 -9.75
N ILE A 137 -14.85 -2.00 -10.54
CA ILE A 137 -16.24 -1.99 -10.10
C ILE A 137 -16.97 -3.09 -10.85
N SER A 138 -17.50 -4.07 -10.12
CA SER A 138 -18.28 -5.17 -10.69
C SER A 138 -19.21 -5.78 -9.65
N SER A 139 -20.26 -6.42 -10.14
CA SER A 139 -21.07 -7.39 -9.41
C SER A 139 -20.28 -8.66 -9.12
N GLU A 140 -20.80 -9.51 -8.25
CA GLU A 140 -20.20 -10.82 -7.94
C GLU A 140 -20.10 -11.70 -9.20
N GLY A 141 -21.12 -11.68 -10.06
CA GLY A 141 -21.17 -12.48 -11.29
C GLY A 141 -20.19 -12.01 -12.37
N ALA A 142 -19.97 -10.69 -12.49
CA ALA A 142 -19.06 -10.14 -13.49
C ALA A 142 -17.58 -10.13 -13.04
N LEU A 143 -17.29 -10.35 -11.75
CA LEU A 143 -15.94 -10.24 -11.19
C LEU A 143 -14.87 -11.02 -11.96
N PRO A 144 -15.05 -12.30 -12.36
CA PRO A 144 -14.04 -13.04 -13.13
C PRO A 144 -13.73 -12.37 -14.48
N ARG A 145 -14.76 -11.84 -15.15
CA ARG A 145 -14.59 -11.13 -16.44
C ARG A 145 -13.87 -9.80 -16.23
N THR A 146 -14.22 -9.05 -15.20
CA THR A 146 -13.58 -7.77 -14.84
C THR A 146 -12.09 -7.95 -14.56
N LEU A 147 -11.72 -8.97 -13.77
CA LEU A 147 -10.31 -9.29 -13.49
C LEU A 147 -9.55 -9.68 -14.76
N ARG A 148 -10.16 -10.45 -15.66
CA ARG A 148 -9.54 -10.82 -16.94
C ARG A 148 -9.29 -9.61 -17.83
N ILE A 149 -10.25 -8.69 -17.92
CA ILE A 149 -10.12 -7.44 -18.69
C ILE A 149 -9.01 -6.57 -18.08
N ALA A 150 -9.02 -6.36 -16.76
CA ALA A 150 -8.00 -5.59 -16.06
C ALA A 150 -6.60 -6.19 -16.26
N ASN A 151 -6.47 -7.52 -16.18
CA ASN A 151 -5.20 -8.20 -16.39
C ASN A 151 -4.66 -7.97 -17.79
N ALA A 152 -5.49 -8.18 -18.82
CA ALA A 152 -5.11 -7.96 -20.21
C ALA A 152 -4.71 -6.50 -20.47
N LEU A 153 -5.48 -5.55 -19.94
CA LEU A 153 -5.18 -4.12 -20.05
C LEU A 153 -3.85 -3.76 -19.41
N TYR A 154 -3.62 -4.18 -18.15
CA TYR A 154 -2.41 -3.82 -17.41
C TYR A 154 -1.17 -4.46 -18.04
N LEU A 155 -1.24 -5.72 -18.47
CA LEU A 155 -0.15 -6.37 -19.20
C LEU A 155 0.14 -5.67 -20.54
N ALA A 156 -0.90 -5.26 -21.28
CA ALA A 156 -0.72 -4.57 -22.57
C ALA A 156 -0.10 -3.17 -22.43
N LEU A 157 -0.31 -2.51 -21.27
CA LEU A 157 0.34 -1.26 -20.90
C LEU A 157 1.80 -1.49 -20.50
N ASP A 158 2.06 -2.49 -19.64
CA ASP A 158 3.41 -2.88 -19.24
C ASP A 158 4.26 -3.31 -20.46
N GLU A 159 3.69 -4.05 -21.41
CA GLU A 159 4.34 -4.45 -22.68
C GLU A 159 4.74 -3.22 -23.53
N ARG A 160 4.06 -2.08 -23.36
CA ARG A 160 4.39 -0.79 -24.00
C ARG A 160 5.31 0.09 -23.14
N GLY A 161 5.74 -0.38 -21.98
CA GLY A 161 6.62 0.36 -21.06
C GLY A 161 5.88 1.26 -20.06
N TYR A 162 4.55 1.22 -20.02
CA TYR A 162 3.75 2.01 -19.09
C TYR A 162 3.48 1.23 -17.81
N ARG A 163 4.17 1.59 -16.72
CA ARG A 163 4.02 0.92 -15.43
C ARG A 163 2.71 1.27 -14.74
N VAL A 164 1.82 0.29 -14.63
CA VAL A 164 0.55 0.45 -13.90
C VAL A 164 0.75 0.25 -12.39
N HIS A 165 0.23 1.17 -11.58
CA HIS A 165 0.31 1.11 -10.11
C HIS A 165 -0.84 1.91 -9.47
N ILE A 166 -1.04 1.74 -8.16
CA ILE A 166 -1.95 2.62 -7.41
C ILE A 166 -1.20 3.92 -7.10
N ALA A 167 -1.86 5.06 -7.29
CA ALA A 167 -1.27 6.37 -7.05
C ALA A 167 -0.61 6.45 -5.66
N PRO A 168 0.60 7.00 -5.53
CA PRO A 168 1.25 7.20 -4.24
C PRO A 168 0.49 8.24 -3.42
N GLN A 169 0.69 8.23 -2.09
CA GLN A 169 -0.07 9.11 -1.18
C GLN A 169 0.40 10.57 -1.27
N SER A 170 1.62 10.79 -1.74
CA SER A 170 2.23 12.11 -1.93
C SER A 170 1.59 12.90 -3.06
N ASP A 171 0.96 12.22 -4.00
CA ASP A 171 0.47 12.84 -5.21
C ASP A 171 -1.00 13.17 -4.97
N ASP A 172 -1.36 14.45 -5.08
CA ASP A 172 -2.72 14.96 -4.91
C ASP A 172 -3.61 14.56 -6.11
N ILE A 173 -3.68 13.26 -6.39
CA ILE A 173 -4.38 12.67 -7.54
C ILE A 173 -5.70 12.09 -7.05
N GLY A 174 -6.79 12.78 -7.40
CA GLY A 174 -8.14 12.34 -7.12
C GLY A 174 -8.70 11.38 -8.17
N ARG A 175 -9.58 10.47 -7.72
CA ARG A 175 -10.42 9.66 -8.60
C ARG A 175 -11.57 10.51 -9.13
N ILE A 176 -11.69 10.64 -10.45
CA ILE A 176 -12.89 11.23 -11.07
C ILE A 176 -14.08 10.29 -10.93
N HIS A 177 -15.29 10.84 -10.87
CA HIS A 177 -16.49 10.01 -10.92
C HIS A 177 -16.65 9.41 -12.33
N VAL A 178 -16.63 8.08 -12.42
CA VAL A 178 -16.90 7.32 -13.64
C VAL A 178 -18.34 6.85 -13.57
N SER A 179 -19.17 7.28 -14.52
CA SER A 179 -20.54 6.80 -14.61
C SER A 179 -20.55 5.35 -15.10
N GLU A 180 -21.22 4.51 -14.34
CA GLU A 180 -21.46 3.10 -14.65
C GLU A 180 -22.59 2.89 -15.67
N GLN A 181 -23.28 3.94 -16.07
CA GLN A 181 -24.52 3.86 -16.83
C GLN A 181 -24.22 3.88 -18.32
N GLU A 182 -24.71 2.87 -19.05
CA GLU A 182 -24.58 2.85 -20.51
C GLU A 182 -25.33 4.00 -21.17
N VAL A 183 -26.57 4.22 -20.72
CA VAL A 183 -27.39 5.37 -21.11
C VAL A 183 -27.78 6.12 -19.84
N ALA A 184 -27.29 7.35 -19.73
CA ALA A 184 -27.62 8.24 -18.62
C ALA A 184 -29.08 8.72 -18.74
N LEU A 185 -30.01 7.98 -18.15
CA LEU A 185 -31.41 8.38 -18.04
C LEU A 185 -31.58 9.30 -16.82
N LYS A 186 -32.25 10.45 -17.01
CA LYS A 186 -32.59 11.40 -15.93
C LYS A 186 -33.76 10.89 -15.07
N ASP A 187 -33.71 9.64 -14.61
CA ASP A 187 -34.67 9.09 -13.65
C ASP A 187 -34.07 9.09 -12.25
N ARG A 188 -34.83 9.63 -11.29
CA ARG A 188 -34.50 9.63 -9.85
C ARG A 188 -34.38 8.23 -9.25
N LYS A 189 -34.83 7.17 -9.95
CA LYS A 189 -34.77 5.77 -9.50
C LYS A 189 -33.54 5.02 -10.01
N TYR A 190 -32.84 5.51 -11.03
CA TYR A 190 -31.66 4.83 -11.57
C TYR A 190 -30.42 5.14 -10.72
N GLY A 191 -29.58 4.13 -10.46
CA GLY A 191 -28.42 4.29 -9.58
C GLY A 191 -28.74 4.46 -8.08
N ARG A 192 -29.99 4.26 -7.64
CA ARG A 192 -30.30 4.11 -6.21
C ARG A 192 -29.91 2.70 -5.75
N TYR A 193 -28.61 2.49 -5.60
CA TYR A 193 -28.10 1.36 -4.83
C TYR A 193 -28.71 1.41 -3.44
N TYR A 194 -29.02 0.25 -2.86
CA TYR A 194 -29.52 0.14 -1.49
C TYR A 194 -28.53 0.70 -0.48
N SER A 195 -27.25 0.78 -0.86
CA SER A 195 -26.23 1.45 -0.10
C SER A 195 -25.97 2.89 -0.56
N SER A 196 -25.37 3.69 0.33
CA SER A 196 -25.05 5.11 0.13
C SER A 196 -24.12 5.43 -1.05
N GLY A 197 -23.70 4.45 -1.85
CA GLY A 197 -22.92 4.66 -3.07
C GLY A 197 -22.13 3.44 -3.50
N ILE A 198 -21.76 3.44 -4.78
CA ILE A 198 -20.82 2.50 -5.39
C ILE A 198 -19.47 2.63 -4.67
N TRP A 199 -18.84 1.49 -4.39
CA TRP A 199 -17.50 1.50 -3.81
C TRP A 199 -16.48 2.07 -4.82
N GLY A 200 -15.50 2.80 -4.33
CA GLY A 200 -14.34 3.21 -5.10
C GLY A 200 -13.08 3.21 -4.23
N PRO A 201 -11.89 3.01 -4.83
CA PRO A 201 -10.64 3.01 -4.09
C PRO A 201 -10.31 4.42 -3.57
N ASP A 202 -9.53 4.50 -2.49
CA ASP A 202 -9.04 5.78 -1.95
C ASP A 202 -8.03 6.45 -2.87
N ARG A 203 -7.31 5.66 -3.66
CA ARG A 203 -6.29 6.14 -4.59
C ARG A 203 -6.53 5.46 -5.94
N PRO A 204 -6.57 6.23 -7.05
CA PRO A 204 -6.84 5.66 -8.35
C PRO A 204 -5.70 4.74 -8.81
N THR A 205 -6.02 3.82 -9.71
CA THR A 205 -4.99 3.10 -10.47
C THR A 205 -4.52 4.00 -11.59
N ILE A 206 -3.21 4.18 -11.72
CA ILE A 206 -2.62 5.11 -12.67
C ILE A 206 -1.43 4.49 -13.41
N PHE A 207 -1.10 5.10 -14.54
CA PHE A 207 0.21 5.06 -15.16
C PHE A 207 0.57 6.47 -15.63
N TYR A 208 1.80 6.69 -16.07
CA TYR A 208 2.23 7.99 -16.59
C TYR A 208 2.49 7.91 -18.09
N ILE A 209 2.02 8.91 -18.81
CA ILE A 209 2.54 9.26 -20.13
C ILE A 209 3.35 10.53 -19.93
N ASP A 210 4.66 10.45 -20.13
CA ASP A 210 5.61 11.47 -19.72
C ASP A 210 5.45 11.82 -18.24
N ASN A 211 4.95 13.03 -17.93
CA ASN A 211 4.69 13.50 -16.56
C ASN A 211 3.19 13.62 -16.23
N VAL A 212 2.31 13.17 -17.12
CA VAL A 212 0.86 13.27 -16.94
C VAL A 212 0.32 11.95 -16.37
N PRO A 213 -0.31 11.95 -15.19
CA PRO A 213 -0.95 10.76 -14.65
C PRO A 213 -2.23 10.46 -15.43
N ILE A 214 -2.35 9.22 -15.92
CA ILE A 214 -3.55 8.72 -16.59
C ILE A 214 -4.22 7.71 -15.65
N GLY A 215 -5.47 8.00 -15.27
CA GLY A 215 -6.29 7.13 -14.45
C GLY A 215 -6.87 5.95 -15.24
N LEU A 216 -6.90 4.78 -14.61
CA LEU A 216 -7.52 3.57 -15.12
C LEU A 216 -8.63 3.14 -14.17
N ALA A 217 -9.82 2.91 -14.73
CA ALA A 217 -10.93 2.28 -14.06
C ALA A 217 -11.58 1.24 -14.99
N VAL A 218 -11.92 0.07 -14.45
CA VAL A 218 -12.70 -0.94 -15.16
C VAL A 218 -14.01 -1.11 -14.41
N THR A 219 -15.09 -0.60 -15.03
CA THR A 219 -16.43 -0.59 -14.45
C THR A 219 -17.34 -1.45 -15.29
N GLU A 220 -18.03 -2.40 -14.66
CA GLU A 220 -19.18 -3.07 -15.25
C GLU A 220 -20.26 -2.03 -15.55
N MET A 221 -20.63 -1.91 -16.81
CA MET A 221 -21.69 -1.02 -17.24
C MET A 221 -23.05 -1.61 -16.90
N THR A 222 -23.99 -0.73 -16.54
CA THR A 222 -25.36 -1.09 -16.24
C THR A 222 -26.29 -0.44 -17.25
N GLU A 223 -27.29 -1.20 -17.65
CA GLU A 223 -28.43 -0.73 -18.42
C GLU A 223 -29.72 -1.00 -17.64
N ARG A 224 -30.69 -0.12 -17.83
CA ARG A 224 -32.03 -0.25 -17.26
C ARG A 224 -32.98 -0.82 -18.30
N VAL A 225 -33.34 -2.08 -18.13
CA VAL A 225 -34.27 -2.77 -19.05
C VAL A 225 -35.62 -2.99 -18.35
N THR A 226 -36.72 -2.76 -19.07
CA THR A 226 -38.06 -3.07 -18.58
C THR A 226 -38.26 -4.57 -18.55
N MET A 227 -38.38 -5.13 -17.35
CA MET A 227 -38.68 -6.55 -17.15
C MET A 227 -40.17 -6.75 -16.92
N ARG A 228 -40.71 -7.86 -17.44
CA ARG A 228 -42.06 -8.36 -17.09
C ARG A 228 -41.90 -9.57 -16.17
N TYR A 229 -42.50 -9.51 -15.00
CA TYR A 229 -42.58 -10.68 -14.13
C TYR A 229 -43.51 -11.72 -14.75
N VAL A 230 -43.02 -12.96 -14.84
CA VAL A 230 -43.80 -14.12 -15.26
C VAL A 230 -43.80 -15.08 -14.08
N ASN A 231 -44.99 -15.44 -13.60
CA ASN A 231 -45.24 -16.38 -12.50
C ASN A 231 -44.86 -15.94 -11.08
N GLY A 232 -45.24 -14.70 -10.69
CA GLY A 232 -45.45 -14.28 -9.30
C GLY A 232 -44.31 -14.57 -8.32
#